data_AF-A0A0S2IBQ5-F1
#
_entry.id   AF-A0A0S2IBQ5-F1
#
_cell.length_a   1.000
_cell.length_b   1.000
_cell.length_c   1.000
_cell.angle_alpha   90.00
_cell.angle_beta   90.00
_cell.angle_gamma   90.00
#
_symmetry.space_group_name_H-M   'P 1'
#
loop_
_entity.id
_entity.type
_entity.pdbx_description
1 polymer ?
#
loop_
_entity_poly.entity_id
_entity_poly.type
_entity_poly.pdbx_seq_one_letter_code
_entity_poly.pdbx_strand_id
1 'polypeptide(L)'
;MKILFHFYMFLFEFESSLFYNKDEIVLTTALLLFLYIVSLFMTKEQDKEGSDRSSSKIFTGNFPSLEEIEEKISNGIDVYLEFINQASQRAEKLLNENPNIYLETHHIIPRFEGGTNDSKNLVRLTFNDHTTAHFIRWIVYKNEKDKTAWKCMSGQSIEIKKEIASLGGKIGGPISQQIQKQNKVGWHNSEGQKERGIKGAKVNKIQGTGGFDPKNLERANKVLNENPELYRPQNLKNLETGRATQKDQGINIGDPVSQRLKSLKRLDFL
;
A
#
# COMPACT_ATOMS: atom_id res chain seq x y z
N MET A 1 -36.00 4.97 12.33
CA MET A 1 -37.36 4.41 12.08
C MET A 1 -38.47 5.08 12.89
N LYS A 2 -38.32 5.36 14.20
CA LYS A 2 -39.41 5.95 15.02
C LYS A 2 -39.85 7.39 14.63
N ILE A 3 -38.95 8.20 14.04
CA ILE A 3 -39.23 9.58 13.61
C ILE A 3 -40.09 9.62 12.33
N LEU A 4 -39.84 8.70 11.39
CA LEU A 4 -40.62 8.59 10.14
C LEU A 4 -42.08 8.17 10.38
N PHE A 5 -42.33 7.38 11.43
CA PHE A 5 -43.69 6.92 11.75
C PHE A 5 -44.57 8.04 12.36
N HIS A 6 -43.99 8.95 13.15
CA HIS A 6 -44.72 10.10 13.69
C HIS A 6 -45.01 11.16 12.64
N PHE A 7 -44.12 11.32 11.66
CA PHE A 7 -44.35 12.27 10.55
C PHE A 7 -45.47 11.81 9.61
N TYR A 8 -45.63 10.50 9.41
CA TYR A 8 -46.70 9.94 8.57
C TYR A 8 -48.09 10.06 9.21
N MET A 9 -48.18 9.91 10.55
CA MET A 9 -49.45 10.09 11.28
C MET A 9 -49.89 11.56 11.31
N PHE A 10 -48.96 12.51 11.38
CA PHE A 10 -49.29 13.94 11.37
C PHE A 10 -49.82 14.42 10.01
N LEU A 11 -49.39 13.80 8.90
CA LEU A 11 -49.91 14.10 7.57
C LEU A 11 -51.30 13.51 7.32
N PHE A 12 -51.66 12.41 8.00
CA PHE A 12 -52.96 11.75 7.82
C PHE A 12 -54.11 12.47 8.55
N GLU A 13 -53.83 13.18 9.66
CA GLU A 13 -54.86 13.97 10.35
C GLU A 13 -55.20 15.30 9.64
N PHE A 14 -54.35 15.77 8.73
CA PHE A 14 -54.54 17.04 8.03
C PHE A 14 -55.47 16.96 6.80
N GLU A 15 -55.79 15.75 6.30
CA GLU A 15 -56.68 15.58 5.13
C GLU A 15 -58.18 15.65 5.46
N SER A 16 -58.56 15.69 6.74
CA SER A 16 -59.98 15.55 7.12
C SER A 16 -60.76 16.85 7.28
N SER A 17 -60.11 18.03 7.19
CA SER A 17 -60.85 19.28 7.08
C SER A 17 -60.06 20.30 6.27
N LEU A 18 -60.53 20.60 5.05
CA LEU A 18 -60.58 21.92 4.42
C LEU A 18 -60.78 21.79 2.90
N PHE A 19 -61.85 22.41 2.41
CA PHE A 19 -62.05 22.71 0.99
C PHE A 19 -60.99 23.73 0.57
N TYR A 20 -59.88 23.28 -0.02
CA TYR A 20 -58.82 24.15 -0.50
C TYR A 20 -58.97 24.43 -2.00
N ASN A 21 -58.81 25.71 -2.37
CA ASN A 21 -58.79 26.18 -3.75
C ASN A 21 -57.57 25.58 -4.47
N LYS A 22 -57.68 25.24 -5.76
CA LYS A 22 -56.64 24.49 -6.50
C LYS A 22 -55.25 25.14 -6.43
N ASP A 23 -55.19 26.46 -6.31
CA ASP A 23 -53.94 27.21 -6.25
C ASP A 23 -53.20 27.03 -4.90
N GLU A 24 -53.91 26.80 -3.79
CA GLU A 24 -53.29 26.54 -2.48
C GLU A 24 -52.72 25.12 -2.37
N ILE A 25 -53.31 24.16 -3.10
CA ILE A 25 -52.80 22.78 -3.18
C ILE A 25 -51.45 22.76 -3.91
N VAL A 26 -51.28 23.57 -4.96
CA VAL A 26 -50.02 23.68 -5.70
C VAL A 26 -48.92 24.30 -4.82
N LEU A 27 -49.27 25.32 -4.02
CA LEU A 27 -48.31 25.97 -3.12
C LEU A 27 -47.85 25.03 -2.00
N THR A 28 -48.78 24.30 -1.37
CA THR A 28 -48.48 23.38 -0.27
C THR A 28 -47.67 22.18 -0.74
N THR A 29 -48.00 21.60 -1.89
CA THR A 29 -47.21 20.50 -2.49
C THR A 29 -45.80 20.95 -2.90
N ALA A 30 -45.65 22.16 -3.46
CA ALA A 30 -44.34 22.73 -3.77
C ALA A 30 -43.50 22.97 -2.51
N LEU A 31 -44.12 23.45 -1.43
CA LEU A 31 -43.43 23.68 -0.15
C LEU A 31 -42.98 22.37 0.50
N LEU A 32 -43.83 21.33 0.50
CA LEU A 32 -43.47 20.00 1.01
C LEU A 32 -42.34 19.36 0.21
N LEU A 33 -42.36 19.49 -1.13
CA LEU A 33 -41.29 19.00 -1.99
C LEU A 33 -39.97 19.75 -1.74
N PHE A 34 -40.04 21.07 -1.57
CA PHE A 34 -38.88 21.89 -1.22
C PHE A 34 -38.29 21.49 0.14
N LEU A 35 -39.12 21.33 1.18
CA LEU A 35 -38.67 20.88 2.49
C LEU A 35 -38.06 19.47 2.44
N TYR A 36 -38.62 18.57 1.62
CA TYR A 36 -38.06 17.24 1.40
C TYR A 36 -36.68 17.30 0.74
N ILE A 37 -36.51 18.13 -0.31
CA ILE A 37 -35.23 18.33 -1.00
C ILE A 37 -34.20 18.97 -0.05
N VAL A 38 -34.60 19.97 0.74
CA VAL A 38 -33.73 20.59 1.75
C VAL A 38 -33.30 19.54 2.80
N SER A 39 -34.19 18.66 3.25
CA SER A 39 -33.83 17.57 4.18
C SER A 39 -32.80 16.60 3.57
N LEU A 40 -32.97 16.22 2.30
CA LEU A 40 -32.01 15.39 1.56
C LEU A 40 -30.65 16.07 1.41
N PHE A 41 -30.61 17.40 1.19
CA PHE A 41 -29.36 18.15 1.11
C PHE A 41 -28.68 18.27 2.48
N MET A 42 -29.43 18.56 3.55
CA MET A 42 -28.89 18.67 4.91
C MET A 42 -28.32 17.34 5.42
N THR A 43 -28.93 16.20 5.07
CA THR A 43 -28.34 14.88 5.39
C THR A 43 -27.05 14.59 4.62
N LYS A 44 -26.87 15.16 3.42
CA LYS A 44 -25.65 14.98 2.61
C LYS A 44 -24.48 15.87 3.01
N GLU A 45 -24.75 17.00 3.68
CA GLU A 45 -23.70 17.88 4.22
C GLU A 45 -23.18 17.42 5.59
N GLN A 46 -24.00 16.76 6.41
CA GLN A 46 -23.52 16.15 7.66
C GLN A 46 -22.54 14.98 7.44
N ASP A 47 -22.56 14.34 6.27
CA ASP A 47 -21.57 13.31 5.90
C ASP A 47 -20.26 13.89 5.31
N LYS A 48 -20.18 15.22 5.11
CA LYS A 48 -19.05 15.89 4.43
C LYS A 48 -18.27 16.87 5.30
N GLU A 49 -18.73 17.17 6.51
CA GLU A 49 -17.85 17.79 7.51
C GLU A 49 -16.86 16.74 8.01
N GLY A 50 -15.58 17.02 7.77
CA GLY A 50 -14.49 16.07 7.90
C GLY A 50 -14.49 15.34 9.24
N SER A 51 -14.74 14.04 9.20
CA SER A 51 -14.10 13.15 10.18
C SER A 51 -12.61 13.26 9.90
N ASP A 52 -11.91 14.09 10.66
CA ASP A 52 -10.48 14.00 10.84
C ASP A 52 -10.19 12.61 11.45
N ARG A 53 -10.19 11.57 10.61
CA ARG A 53 -9.83 10.19 10.97
C ARG A 53 -8.35 10.08 11.34
N SER A 54 -7.58 11.17 11.28
CA SER A 54 -6.17 11.17 11.63
C SER A 54 -5.95 11.42 13.12
N SER A 55 -6.85 12.12 13.81
CA SER A 55 -6.72 12.41 15.25
C SER A 55 -6.91 11.18 16.15
N SER A 56 -7.61 10.13 15.69
CA SER A 56 -8.00 8.99 16.52
C SER A 56 -6.97 7.85 16.64
N LYS A 57 -5.80 7.98 16.00
CA LYS A 57 -4.74 6.93 15.97
C LYS A 57 -3.43 7.39 16.61
N ILE A 58 -3.52 8.23 17.62
CA ILE A 58 -2.38 8.58 18.44
C ILE A 58 -2.59 7.88 19.77
N PHE A 59 -1.61 7.08 20.18
CA PHE A 59 -1.63 6.48 21.50
C PHE A 59 -1.45 7.58 22.53
N THR A 60 -2.45 7.76 23.39
CA THR A 60 -2.45 8.76 24.47
C THR A 60 -2.53 8.14 25.86
N GLY A 61 -2.56 6.80 25.93
CA GLY A 61 -2.62 6.06 27.18
C GLY A 61 -1.27 6.02 27.91
N ASN A 62 -1.31 5.50 29.13
CA ASN A 62 -0.13 5.10 29.87
C ASN A 62 -0.02 3.57 29.87
N PHE A 63 1.19 3.06 29.79
CA PHE A 63 1.44 1.63 29.98
C PHE A 63 1.51 1.30 31.47
N PRO A 64 1.03 0.11 31.89
CA PRO A 64 1.27 -0.39 33.24
C PRO A 64 2.78 -0.52 33.51
N SER A 65 3.19 -0.32 34.76
CA SER A 65 4.60 -0.47 35.13
C SER A 65 5.02 -1.94 35.07
N LEU A 66 6.29 -2.20 34.79
CA LEU A 66 6.83 -3.57 34.80
C LEU A 66 6.70 -4.20 36.18
N GLU A 67 6.94 -3.44 37.23
CA GLU A 67 6.82 -3.88 38.63
C GLU A 67 5.39 -4.36 38.94
N GLU A 68 4.36 -3.61 38.50
CA GLU A 68 2.96 -4.00 38.70
C GLU A 68 2.62 -5.31 37.97
N ILE A 69 3.10 -5.46 36.73
CA ILE A 69 2.88 -6.69 35.95
C ILE A 69 3.58 -7.87 36.62
N GLU A 70 4.84 -7.70 37.02
CA GLU A 70 5.64 -8.76 37.65
C GLU A 70 5.06 -9.18 39.00
N GLU A 71 4.58 -8.23 39.81
CA GLU A 71 3.87 -8.51 41.06
C GLU A 71 2.63 -9.37 40.80
N LYS A 72 1.78 -8.98 39.84
CA LYS A 72 0.58 -9.76 39.50
C LYS A 72 0.92 -11.17 38.99
N ILE A 73 1.94 -11.31 38.15
CA ILE A 73 2.41 -12.62 37.68
C ILE A 73 2.89 -13.46 38.87
N SER A 74 3.63 -12.88 39.81
CA SER A 74 4.12 -13.57 41.01
C SER A 74 2.99 -14.06 41.91
N ASN A 75 1.85 -13.36 41.89
CA ASN A 75 0.62 -13.74 42.58
C ASN A 75 -0.25 -14.75 41.79
N GLY A 76 0.25 -15.29 40.66
CA GLY A 76 -0.45 -16.29 39.85
C GLY A 76 -1.60 -15.72 39.00
N ILE A 77 -1.64 -14.42 38.79
CA ILE A 77 -2.68 -13.76 38.00
C ILE A 77 -2.31 -13.80 36.52
N ASP A 78 -3.25 -14.23 35.66
CA ASP A 78 -3.14 -14.04 34.21
C ASP A 78 -3.41 -12.57 33.86
N VAL A 79 -2.35 -11.77 33.93
CA VAL A 79 -2.39 -10.32 33.72
C VAL A 79 -3.00 -9.95 32.37
N TYR A 80 -2.73 -10.76 31.34
CA TYR A 80 -3.23 -10.50 30.00
C TYR A 80 -4.74 -10.72 29.91
N LEU A 81 -5.24 -11.88 30.37
CA LEU A 81 -6.68 -12.15 30.36
C LEU A 81 -7.44 -11.20 31.30
N GLU A 82 -6.88 -10.89 32.47
CA GLU A 82 -7.45 -9.91 33.39
C GLU A 82 -7.63 -8.54 32.70
N PHE A 83 -6.56 -8.05 32.06
CA PHE A 83 -6.59 -6.79 31.32
C PHE A 83 -7.61 -6.82 30.18
N ILE A 84 -7.62 -7.87 29.37
CA ILE A 84 -8.55 -8.01 28.23
C ILE A 84 -10.00 -7.96 28.68
N ASN A 85 -10.34 -8.65 29.78
CA ASN A 85 -11.69 -8.65 30.32
C ASN A 85 -12.11 -7.25 30.76
N GLN A 86 -11.25 -6.55 31.51
CA GLN A 86 -11.54 -5.17 31.95
C GLN A 86 -11.63 -4.20 30.76
N ALA A 87 -10.74 -4.32 29.78
CA ALA A 87 -10.71 -3.47 28.60
C ALA A 87 -11.93 -3.68 27.69
N SER A 88 -12.38 -4.93 27.53
CA SER A 88 -13.59 -5.25 26.78
C SER A 88 -14.84 -4.66 27.45
N GLN A 89 -14.92 -4.71 28.79
CA GLN A 89 -16.02 -4.09 29.54
C GLN A 89 -16.03 -2.56 29.39
N ARG A 90 -14.84 -1.92 29.44
CA ARG A 90 -14.72 -0.48 29.17
C ARG A 90 -15.21 -0.13 27.75
N ALA A 91 -14.80 -0.91 26.76
CA ALA A 91 -15.20 -0.72 25.37
C ALA A 91 -16.73 -0.88 25.18
N GLU A 92 -17.34 -1.87 25.84
CA GLU A 92 -18.79 -2.08 25.81
C GLU A 92 -19.55 -0.91 26.45
N LYS A 93 -19.08 -0.44 27.62
CA LYS A 93 -19.65 0.75 28.27
C LYS A 93 -19.60 1.96 27.35
N LEU A 94 -18.45 2.22 26.73
CA LEU A 94 -18.27 3.34 25.81
C LEU A 94 -19.17 3.22 24.57
N LEU A 95 -19.38 1.99 24.07
CA LEU A 95 -20.27 1.74 22.94
C LEU A 95 -21.74 2.02 23.30
N ASN A 96 -22.15 1.70 24.53
CA ASN A 96 -23.49 2.00 25.02
C ASN A 96 -23.72 3.50 25.22
N GLU A 97 -22.69 4.24 25.65
CA GLU A 97 -22.74 5.70 25.80
C GLU A 97 -22.69 6.43 24.45
N ASN A 98 -21.91 5.91 23.50
CA ASN A 98 -21.78 6.46 22.15
C ASN A 98 -21.73 5.32 21.12
N PRO A 99 -22.86 5.00 20.45
CA PRO A 99 -22.93 3.93 19.44
C PRO A 99 -21.99 4.11 18.25
N ASN A 100 -21.51 5.34 18.01
CA ASN A 100 -20.60 5.67 16.91
C ASN A 100 -19.13 5.68 17.32
N ILE A 101 -18.79 5.24 18.55
CA ILE A 101 -17.40 5.21 19.00
C ILE A 101 -16.56 4.23 18.17
N TYR A 102 -15.33 4.64 17.85
CA TYR A 102 -14.36 3.79 17.19
C TYR A 102 -13.80 2.72 18.14
N LEU A 103 -13.95 1.45 17.75
CA LEU A 103 -13.36 0.30 18.44
C LEU A 103 -12.68 -0.63 17.43
N GLU A 104 -11.62 -1.28 17.87
CA GLU A 104 -10.84 -2.24 17.11
C GLU A 104 -11.14 -3.67 17.55
N THR A 105 -11.09 -4.59 16.60
CA THR A 105 -11.21 -6.01 16.91
C THR A 105 -9.83 -6.58 17.18
N HIS A 106 -9.66 -7.20 18.33
CA HIS A 106 -8.42 -7.79 18.77
C HIS A 106 -8.61 -9.28 19.06
N HIS A 107 -7.65 -10.09 18.62
CA HIS A 107 -7.64 -11.53 18.90
C HIS A 107 -7.05 -11.81 20.28
N ILE A 108 -7.76 -12.56 21.13
CA ILE A 108 -7.25 -12.99 22.45
C ILE A 108 -6.05 -13.94 22.26
N ILE A 109 -6.15 -14.88 21.34
CA ILE A 109 -5.03 -15.67 20.85
C ILE A 109 -4.79 -15.22 19.41
N PRO A 110 -3.62 -14.67 19.07
CA PRO A 110 -3.35 -14.16 17.74
C PRO A 110 -3.24 -15.29 16.72
N ARG A 111 -3.58 -15.00 15.47
CA ARG A 111 -3.56 -15.98 14.37
C ARG A 111 -2.20 -16.66 14.18
N PHE A 112 -1.09 -15.96 14.46
CA PHE A 112 0.24 -16.53 14.32
C PHE A 112 0.60 -17.55 15.41
N GLU A 113 -0.17 -17.62 16.50
CA GLU A 113 -0.12 -18.64 17.55
C GLU A 113 -1.26 -19.67 17.38
N GLY A 114 -1.96 -19.67 16.24
CA GLY A 114 -3.04 -20.61 15.94
C GLY A 114 -4.43 -20.16 16.37
N GLY A 115 -4.59 -18.91 16.81
CA GLY A 115 -5.91 -18.37 17.16
C GLY A 115 -6.88 -18.30 15.99
N THR A 116 -8.16 -18.57 16.25
CA THR A 116 -9.24 -18.61 15.27
C THR A 116 -9.93 -17.26 15.11
N ASN A 117 -10.81 -17.12 14.12
CA ASN A 117 -11.70 -15.96 13.97
C ASN A 117 -13.06 -16.17 14.68
N ASP A 118 -13.14 -17.13 15.59
CA ASP A 118 -14.37 -17.38 16.33
C ASP A 118 -14.65 -16.20 17.26
N SER A 119 -15.92 -15.88 17.46
CA SER A 119 -16.34 -14.76 18.33
C SER A 119 -15.79 -14.85 19.75
N LYS A 120 -15.54 -16.07 20.25
CA LYS A 120 -14.92 -16.32 21.56
C LYS A 120 -13.46 -15.88 21.64
N ASN A 121 -12.77 -15.78 20.51
CA ASN A 121 -11.38 -15.36 20.41
C ASN A 121 -11.24 -13.89 19.97
N LEU A 122 -12.36 -13.17 19.81
CA LEU A 122 -12.38 -11.79 19.34
C LEU A 122 -13.01 -10.89 20.40
N VAL A 123 -12.32 -9.79 20.72
CA VAL A 123 -12.81 -8.76 21.64
C VAL A 123 -12.76 -7.39 20.98
N ARG A 124 -13.64 -6.47 21.41
CA ARG A 124 -13.66 -5.09 20.94
C ARG A 124 -12.93 -4.23 21.97
N LEU A 125 -11.92 -3.48 21.52
CA LEU A 125 -11.08 -2.65 22.37
C LEU A 125 -10.99 -1.22 21.82
N THR A 126 -10.71 -0.25 22.68
CA THR A 126 -10.29 1.08 22.22
C THR A 126 -8.89 0.99 21.59
N PHE A 127 -8.49 1.97 20.77
CA PHE A 127 -7.13 1.99 20.19
C PHE A 127 -6.03 1.95 21.27
N ASN A 128 -6.22 2.70 22.36
CA ASN A 128 -5.30 2.70 23.50
C ASN A 128 -5.26 1.33 24.20
N ASP A 129 -6.41 0.73 24.47
CA ASP A 129 -6.48 -0.60 25.10
C ASP A 129 -5.88 -1.69 24.20
N HIS A 130 -6.09 -1.61 22.89
CA HIS A 130 -5.54 -2.55 21.93
C HIS A 130 -4.00 -2.44 21.86
N THR A 131 -3.48 -1.22 21.89
CA THR A 131 -2.03 -0.97 21.98
C THR A 131 -1.43 -1.53 23.27
N THR A 132 -2.09 -1.30 24.40
CA THR A 132 -1.68 -1.82 25.72
C THR A 132 -1.79 -3.35 25.80
N ALA A 133 -2.79 -3.96 25.15
CA ALA A 133 -2.92 -5.42 25.06
C ALA A 133 -1.68 -6.04 24.41
N HIS A 134 -1.20 -5.50 23.29
CA HIS A 134 0.02 -5.98 22.64
C HIS A 134 1.28 -5.75 23.51
N PHE A 135 1.34 -4.65 24.26
CA PHE A 135 2.42 -4.42 25.24
C PHE A 135 2.43 -5.50 26.33
N ILE A 136 1.30 -5.74 27.00
CA ILE A 136 1.18 -6.75 28.06
C ILE A 136 1.50 -8.14 27.52
N ARG A 137 0.96 -8.53 26.35
CA ARG A 137 1.30 -9.80 25.71
C ARG A 137 2.79 -9.96 25.47
N TRP A 138 3.46 -8.91 24.99
CA TRP A 138 4.91 -8.95 24.79
C TRP A 138 5.65 -9.15 26.11
N ILE A 139 5.23 -8.47 27.20
CA ILE A 139 5.84 -8.66 28.52
C ILE A 139 5.63 -10.08 29.04
N VAL A 140 4.43 -10.64 28.91
CA VAL A 140 4.08 -11.98 29.45
C VAL A 140 4.69 -13.11 28.61
N TYR A 141 4.54 -13.08 27.29
CA TYR A 141 4.90 -14.20 26.41
C TYR A 141 6.22 -14.01 25.66
N LYS A 142 6.85 -12.82 25.77
CA LYS A 142 8.12 -12.46 25.10
C LYS A 142 8.11 -12.68 23.58
N ASN A 143 6.95 -12.54 22.93
CA ASN A 143 6.81 -12.72 21.49
C ASN A 143 7.19 -11.44 20.71
N GLU A 144 8.11 -11.54 19.75
CA GLU A 144 8.56 -10.40 18.94
C GLU A 144 7.47 -9.84 18.00
N LYS A 145 6.45 -10.64 17.62
CA LYS A 145 5.33 -10.15 16.81
C LYS A 145 4.43 -9.21 17.62
N ASP A 146 4.17 -9.53 18.88
CA ASP A 146 3.42 -8.65 19.79
C ASP A 146 4.20 -7.36 20.07
N LYS A 147 5.52 -7.45 20.28
CA LYS A 147 6.40 -6.28 20.39
C LYS A 147 6.33 -5.37 19.18
N THR A 148 6.35 -5.97 17.98
CA THR A 148 6.27 -5.24 16.71
C THR A 148 4.92 -4.55 16.59
N ALA A 149 3.81 -5.24 16.91
CA ALA A 149 2.47 -4.66 16.89
C ALA A 149 2.34 -3.48 17.87
N TRP A 150 2.76 -3.66 19.12
CA TRP A 150 2.80 -2.60 20.13
C TRP A 150 3.57 -1.37 19.63
N LYS A 151 4.82 -1.55 19.19
CA LYS A 151 5.68 -0.48 18.65
C LYS A 151 5.07 0.23 17.44
N CYS A 152 4.33 -0.49 16.60
CA CYS A 152 3.64 0.10 15.45
C CYS A 152 2.50 1.03 15.88
N MET A 153 1.80 0.66 16.96
CA MET A 153 0.59 1.34 17.43
C MET A 153 0.88 2.46 18.43
N SER A 154 1.91 2.32 19.27
CA SER A 154 2.31 3.31 20.27
C SER A 154 3.01 4.56 19.69
N GLY A 155 3.06 4.69 18.37
CA GLY A 155 3.86 5.69 17.67
C GLY A 155 5.24 5.14 17.31
N GLN A 156 5.56 5.21 16.02
CA GLN A 156 6.80 4.67 15.48
C GLN A 156 7.90 5.73 15.55
N SER A 157 8.85 5.55 16.47
CA SER A 157 10.16 6.19 16.33
C SER A 157 10.78 5.81 14.97
N ILE A 158 11.75 6.59 14.50
CA ILE A 158 12.47 6.32 13.24
C ILE A 158 13.09 4.91 13.26
N GLU A 159 13.52 4.44 14.43
CA GLU A 159 14.13 3.13 14.65
C GLU A 159 13.12 2.01 14.42
N ILE A 160 11.89 2.17 14.91
CA ILE A 160 10.81 1.20 14.71
C ILE A 160 10.43 1.11 13.22
N LYS A 161 10.36 2.26 12.52
CA LYS A 161 10.13 2.28 11.06
C LYS A 161 11.21 1.51 10.30
N LYS A 162 12.47 1.68 10.68
CA LYS A 162 13.61 0.94 10.09
C LYS A 162 13.51 -0.55 10.37
N GLU A 163 13.11 -0.94 11.58
CA GLU A 163 12.97 -2.34 11.99
C GLU A 163 11.85 -3.04 11.19
N ILE A 164 10.68 -2.39 11.06
CA ILE A 164 9.55 -2.89 10.25
C ILE A 164 9.94 -2.98 8.77
N ALA A 165 10.57 -1.95 8.22
CA ALA A 165 11.04 -1.96 6.83
C ALA A 165 12.06 -3.08 6.58
N SER A 166 12.97 -3.33 7.54
CA SER A 166 13.94 -4.41 7.50
C SER A 166 13.27 -5.79 7.52
N LEU A 167 12.31 -6.00 8.42
CA LEU A 167 11.54 -7.24 8.49
C LEU A 167 10.72 -7.48 7.22
N GLY A 168 10.02 -6.45 6.72
CA GLY A 168 9.29 -6.49 5.47
C GLY A 168 10.20 -6.80 4.27
N GLY A 169 11.40 -6.22 4.23
CA GLY A 169 12.42 -6.52 3.22
C GLY A 169 12.94 -7.95 3.29
N LYS A 170 13.20 -8.48 4.50
CA LYS A 170 13.69 -9.85 4.71
C LYS A 170 12.66 -10.92 4.35
N ILE A 171 11.39 -10.70 4.67
CA ILE A 171 10.32 -11.68 4.46
C ILE A 171 9.65 -11.47 3.11
N GLY A 172 9.17 -10.27 2.84
CA GLY A 172 8.42 -9.94 1.62
C GLY A 172 9.30 -9.80 0.38
N GLY A 173 10.55 -9.37 0.54
CA GLY A 173 11.49 -9.19 -0.57
C GLY A 173 11.73 -10.48 -1.36
N PRO A 174 12.16 -11.59 -0.73
CA PRO A 174 12.38 -12.86 -1.41
C PRO A 174 11.12 -13.40 -2.10
N ILE A 175 9.96 -13.34 -1.42
CA ILE A 175 8.68 -13.79 -1.95
C ILE A 175 8.30 -12.98 -3.20
N SER A 176 8.41 -11.65 -3.13
CA SER A 176 8.13 -10.76 -4.26
C SER A 176 9.07 -11.01 -5.43
N GLN A 177 10.38 -11.21 -5.20
CA GLN A 177 11.32 -11.56 -6.26
C GLN A 177 10.97 -12.89 -6.93
N GLN A 178 10.58 -13.89 -6.15
CA GLN A 178 10.19 -15.19 -6.70
C GLN A 178 8.95 -15.08 -7.59
N ILE A 179 7.92 -14.35 -7.15
CA ILE A 179 6.71 -14.08 -7.92
C ILE A 179 7.04 -13.31 -9.21
N GLN A 180 7.86 -12.25 -9.13
CA GLN A 180 8.24 -11.47 -10.30
C GLN A 180 9.03 -12.28 -11.32
N LYS A 181 9.92 -13.17 -10.86
CA LYS A 181 10.68 -14.09 -11.70
C LYS A 181 9.78 -15.09 -12.41
N GLN A 182 8.84 -15.70 -11.68
CA GLN A 182 7.85 -16.64 -12.25
C GLN A 182 7.00 -15.96 -13.33
N ASN A 183 6.53 -14.75 -13.04
CA ASN A 183 5.67 -14.00 -13.96
C ASN A 183 6.46 -13.27 -15.08
N LYS A 184 7.80 -13.33 -15.06
CA LYS A 184 8.68 -12.62 -16.00
C LYS A 184 8.36 -11.12 -16.12
N VAL A 185 8.03 -10.49 -14.99
CA VAL A 185 7.72 -9.06 -14.90
C VAL A 185 8.85 -8.29 -14.23
N GLY A 186 8.78 -6.96 -14.25
CA GLY A 186 9.75 -6.11 -13.57
C GLY A 186 11.16 -6.28 -14.12
N TRP A 187 12.12 -6.62 -13.26
CA TRP A 187 13.52 -6.86 -13.64
C TRP A 187 13.72 -8.20 -14.37
N HIS A 188 12.74 -9.10 -14.37
CA HIS A 188 12.83 -10.41 -15.04
C HIS A 188 12.17 -10.43 -16.42
N ASN A 189 11.70 -9.28 -16.90
CA ASN A 189 11.19 -9.10 -18.26
C ASN A 189 12.35 -8.74 -19.21
N SER A 190 12.63 -9.60 -20.20
CA SER A 190 13.74 -9.41 -21.14
C SER A 190 13.58 -8.17 -22.04
N GLU A 191 12.35 -7.86 -22.46
CA GLU A 191 12.07 -6.68 -23.28
C GLU A 191 12.26 -5.39 -22.46
N GLY A 192 11.75 -5.37 -21.24
CA GLY A 192 11.95 -4.25 -20.32
C GLY A 192 13.41 -4.06 -19.89
N GLN A 193 14.19 -5.14 -19.79
CA GLN A 193 15.65 -5.06 -19.59
C GLN A 193 16.35 -4.42 -20.80
N LYS A 194 16.02 -4.86 -22.03
CA LYS A 194 16.55 -4.30 -23.27
C LYS A 194 16.25 -2.80 -23.38
N GLU A 195 15.00 -2.41 -23.16
CA GLU A 195 14.58 -1.01 -23.25
C GLU A 195 15.31 -0.12 -22.24
N ARG A 196 15.41 -0.57 -20.97
CA ARG A 196 16.15 0.15 -19.93
C ARG A 196 17.64 0.21 -20.23
N GLY A 197 18.22 -0.85 -20.78
CA GLY A 197 19.62 -0.87 -21.23
C GLY A 197 19.89 0.18 -22.31
N ILE A 198 19.01 0.28 -23.31
CA ILE A 198 19.12 1.29 -24.37
C ILE A 198 18.99 2.71 -23.80
N LYS A 199 18.00 2.94 -22.92
CA LYS A 199 17.81 4.24 -22.25
C LYS A 199 19.03 4.63 -21.42
N GLY A 200 19.56 3.70 -20.62
CA GLY A 200 20.77 3.91 -19.81
C GLY A 200 22.00 4.20 -20.67
N ALA A 201 22.20 3.45 -21.76
CA ALA A 201 23.29 3.69 -22.69
C ALA A 201 23.21 5.09 -23.33
N LYS A 202 22.00 5.56 -23.68
CA LYS A 202 21.79 6.91 -24.21
C LYS A 202 22.18 7.99 -23.19
N VAL A 203 21.78 7.82 -21.93
CA VAL A 203 22.14 8.75 -20.84
C VAL A 203 23.65 8.77 -20.62
N ASN A 204 24.28 7.61 -20.50
CA ASN A 204 25.73 7.50 -20.32
C ASN A 204 26.51 8.13 -21.47
N LYS A 205 26.02 7.99 -22.71
CA LYS A 205 26.62 8.62 -23.89
C LYS A 205 26.55 10.15 -23.84
N ILE A 206 25.42 10.71 -23.42
CA ILE A 206 25.24 12.16 -23.27
C ILE A 206 26.13 12.71 -22.14
N GLN A 207 26.21 11.98 -21.04
CA GLN A 207 26.97 12.39 -19.86
C GLN A 207 28.48 12.09 -19.97
N GLY A 208 28.89 11.29 -20.96
CA GLY A 208 30.28 10.81 -21.06
C GLY A 208 30.69 9.97 -19.86
N THR A 209 29.82 9.08 -19.39
CA THR A 209 30.07 8.23 -18.21
C THR A 209 30.02 6.74 -18.57
N GLY A 210 30.50 5.88 -17.65
CA GLY A 210 30.52 4.44 -17.86
C GLY A 210 31.38 4.05 -19.08
N GLY A 211 30.81 3.29 -20.01
CA GLY A 211 31.50 2.86 -21.24
C GLY A 211 31.78 3.98 -22.25
N PHE A 212 31.22 5.18 -22.05
CA PHE A 212 31.44 6.35 -22.92
C PHE A 212 32.33 7.42 -22.26
N ASP A 213 32.84 7.13 -21.07
CA ASP A 213 33.85 7.99 -20.43
C ASP A 213 35.14 8.01 -21.27
N PRO A 214 35.65 9.19 -21.66
CA PRO A 214 36.87 9.30 -22.46
C PRO A 214 38.06 8.52 -21.89
N LYS A 215 38.24 8.50 -20.57
CA LYS A 215 39.33 7.77 -19.92
C LYS A 215 39.15 6.26 -20.02
N ASN A 216 37.90 5.79 -19.92
CA ASN A 216 37.59 4.37 -20.10
C ASN A 216 37.80 3.94 -21.55
N LEU A 217 37.44 4.79 -22.51
CA LEU A 217 37.67 4.56 -23.93
C LEU A 217 39.16 4.50 -24.28
N GLU A 218 39.95 5.44 -23.76
CA GLU A 218 41.41 5.44 -23.92
C GLU A 218 42.05 4.17 -23.35
N ARG A 219 41.66 3.79 -22.12
CA ARG A 219 42.13 2.55 -21.49
C ARG A 219 41.75 1.32 -22.30
N ALA A 220 40.51 1.25 -22.80
CA ALA A 220 40.05 0.14 -23.62
C ALA A 220 40.83 0.04 -24.94
N ASN A 221 41.07 1.17 -25.61
CA ASN A 221 41.85 1.22 -26.84
C ASN A 221 43.31 0.82 -26.62
N LYS A 222 43.92 1.27 -25.52
CA LYS A 222 45.28 0.88 -25.14
C LYS A 222 45.39 -0.64 -24.98
N VAL A 223 44.49 -1.25 -24.19
CA VAL A 223 44.48 -2.70 -23.98
C VAL A 223 44.27 -3.48 -25.28
N LEU A 224 43.38 -2.99 -26.15
CA LEU A 224 43.12 -3.59 -27.46
C LEU A 224 44.35 -3.53 -28.37
N ASN A 225 45.08 -2.40 -28.37
CA ASN A 225 46.29 -2.22 -29.18
C ASN A 225 47.47 -3.05 -28.65
N GLU A 226 47.59 -3.19 -27.34
CA GLU A 226 48.65 -3.98 -26.71
C GLU A 226 48.46 -5.49 -26.92
N ASN A 227 47.22 -5.98 -26.93
CA ASN A 227 46.92 -7.42 -27.02
C ASN A 227 45.76 -7.73 -27.99
N PRO A 228 45.93 -7.46 -29.30
CA PRO A 228 44.85 -7.64 -30.28
C PRO A 228 44.41 -9.11 -30.40
N GLU A 229 45.34 -10.05 -30.25
CA GLU A 229 45.08 -11.49 -30.36
C GLU A 229 44.18 -12.02 -29.23
N LEU A 230 44.17 -11.37 -28.05
CA LEU A 230 43.28 -11.74 -26.94
C LEU A 230 41.80 -11.56 -27.31
N TYR A 231 41.49 -10.53 -28.12
CA TYR A 231 40.12 -10.18 -28.50
C TYR A 231 39.71 -10.71 -29.87
N ARG A 232 40.67 -11.23 -30.65
CA ARG A 232 40.45 -11.72 -32.03
C ARG A 232 39.36 -12.79 -32.12
N PRO A 233 39.31 -13.84 -31.26
CA PRO A 233 38.26 -14.85 -31.33
C PRO A 233 36.85 -14.27 -31.10
N GLN A 234 36.72 -13.36 -30.12
CA GLN A 234 35.45 -12.72 -29.81
C GLN A 234 35.01 -11.77 -30.93
N ASN A 235 35.95 -11.04 -31.54
CA ASN A 235 35.66 -10.18 -32.69
C ASN A 235 35.15 -10.96 -33.90
N LEU A 236 35.75 -12.11 -34.21
CA LEU A 236 35.28 -13.01 -35.28
C LEU A 236 33.86 -13.52 -34.98
N LYS A 237 33.60 -13.96 -33.75
CA LYS A 237 32.27 -14.41 -33.33
C LYS A 237 31.22 -13.30 -33.42
N ASN A 238 31.56 -12.08 -33.00
CA ASN A 238 30.68 -10.91 -33.12
C ASN A 238 30.37 -10.59 -34.59
N LEU A 239 31.38 -10.69 -35.47
CA LEU A 239 31.24 -10.49 -36.92
C LEU A 239 30.28 -11.52 -37.53
N GLU A 240 30.45 -12.80 -37.20
CA GLU A 240 29.57 -13.89 -37.67
C GLU A 240 28.13 -13.72 -37.17
N THR A 241 27.96 -13.41 -35.89
CA THR A 241 26.64 -13.15 -35.28
C THR A 241 25.96 -11.95 -35.95
N GLY A 242 26.72 -10.89 -36.23
CA GLY A 242 26.24 -9.72 -36.95
C GLY A 242 25.78 -10.05 -38.37
N ARG A 243 26.55 -10.85 -39.11
CA ARG A 243 26.18 -11.35 -40.45
C ARG A 243 24.91 -12.20 -40.41
N ALA A 244 24.77 -13.09 -39.43
CA ALA A 244 23.57 -13.91 -39.25
C ALA A 244 22.33 -13.04 -38.96
N THR A 245 22.45 -12.09 -38.04
CA THR A 245 21.36 -11.15 -37.70
C THR A 245 20.94 -10.32 -38.91
N GLN A 246 21.90 -9.84 -39.70
CA GLN A 246 21.64 -9.10 -40.94
C GLN A 246 20.91 -9.94 -41.97
N LYS A 247 21.31 -11.21 -42.13
CA LYS A 247 20.64 -12.17 -43.02
C LYS A 247 19.19 -12.42 -42.57
N ASP A 248 18.96 -12.65 -41.28
CA ASP A 248 17.62 -12.86 -40.72
C ASP A 248 16.71 -11.64 -40.88
N GLN A 249 17.28 -10.43 -40.80
CA GLN A 249 16.56 -9.18 -41.02
C GLN A 249 16.38 -8.83 -42.52
N GLY A 250 16.91 -9.64 -43.44
CA GLY A 250 16.91 -9.34 -44.88
C GLY A 250 17.76 -8.12 -45.27
N ILE A 251 18.63 -7.64 -44.36
CA ILE A 251 19.49 -6.49 -44.59
C ILE A 251 20.80 -6.99 -45.18
N ASN A 252 20.90 -7.03 -46.51
CA ASN A 252 22.10 -7.53 -47.16
C ASN A 252 23.18 -6.44 -47.26
N ILE A 253 23.90 -6.18 -46.17
CA ILE A 253 25.08 -5.29 -46.20
C ILE A 253 26.27 -6.00 -46.87
N GLY A 254 26.28 -7.34 -46.93
CA GLY A 254 27.36 -8.11 -47.58
C GLY A 254 27.20 -8.30 -49.09
N ASP A 255 26.04 -7.99 -49.66
CA ASP A 255 25.81 -8.06 -51.09
C ASP A 255 26.44 -6.85 -51.81
N PRO A 256 27.43 -7.08 -52.69
CA PRO A 256 28.08 -6.02 -53.43
C PRO A 256 27.08 -5.14 -54.20
N VAL A 257 25.97 -5.72 -54.69
CA VAL A 257 24.92 -4.99 -55.42
C VAL A 257 24.15 -4.05 -54.50
N SER A 258 23.73 -4.53 -53.34
CA SER A 258 23.06 -3.72 -52.31
C SER A 258 23.94 -2.60 -51.75
N GLN A 259 25.24 -2.83 -51.55
CA GLN A 259 26.18 -1.77 -51.19
C GLN A 259 26.35 -0.73 -52.30
N ARG A 260 26.48 -1.18 -53.56
CA ARG A 260 26.61 -0.31 -54.73
C ARG A 260 25.36 0.55 -54.93
N LEU A 261 24.16 -0.01 -54.77
CA LEU A 261 22.89 0.72 -54.84
C LEU A 261 22.76 1.77 -53.72
N LYS A 262 23.25 1.48 -52.51
CA LYS A 262 23.32 2.47 -51.41
C LYS A 262 24.29 3.61 -51.71
N SER A 263 25.44 3.33 -52.33
CA SER A 263 26.38 4.38 -52.73
C SER A 263 25.83 5.24 -53.87
N LEU A 264 25.09 4.65 -54.82
CA LEU A 264 24.47 5.37 -55.93
C LEU A 264 23.34 6.30 -55.45
N LYS A 265 22.48 5.84 -54.53
CA LYS A 265 21.44 6.70 -53.92
C LYS A 265 21.99 7.89 -53.11
N ARG A 266 23.27 7.88 -52.71
CA ARG A 266 23.91 9.06 -52.08
C ARG A 266 24.40 10.08 -53.11
N LEU A 267 24.63 9.67 -54.35
CA LEU A 267 25.08 10.55 -55.43
C LEU A 267 23.92 11.33 -56.04
N ASP A 268 22.68 10.83 -55.95
CA ASP A 268 21.47 11.54 -56.41
C ASP A 268 21.06 12.72 -55.48
N PHE A 269 21.85 13.03 -54.45
CA PHE A 269 21.65 14.16 -53.52
C PHE A 269 22.79 15.21 -53.57
N LEU A 270 23.65 15.15 -54.60
CA LEU A 270 24.63 16.18 -54.97
C LEU A 270 24.27 16.75 -56.34
#